data_AF-Q92NG4-F1
#
_entry.id   AF-Q92NG4-F1
#
_cell.length_a   1.000
_cell.length_b   1.000
_cell.length_c   1.000
_cell.angle_alpha   90.00
_cell.angle_beta   90.00
_cell.angle_gamma   90.00
#
_symmetry.space_group_name_H-M   'P 1'
#
loop_
_entity.id
_entity.type
_entity.pdbx_description
1 polymer ?
#
loop_
_entity_poly.entity_id
_entity_poly.type
_entity_poly.pdbx_seq_one_letter_code
_entity_poly.pdbx_strand_id
1 'polypeptide(L)'
;MAIIGGMAVRDDEASMATRAAWLHYAGGLTQAEVAKRLGLTSLKAHRLIMKANQEGLVKVYIDGDVSECVELEQKLSSRYGLDYCEVVPDFDSDDLPLKALGISGAQFLRREIERGETALIGVGHGRTLAASIEYMPRTASNNTRFVSLLGGLTRKFSANPHDVIHRLAERTGAEAYVMPVPFFANTVEDRDVLFSQRGVREVFDLAKSADLLMVGIGTAEREASLVATGMIEMREIAEIQKAGGVGELLGHFFDEKGRPIETALSNRTFTLGRQDLKNRRTVAIAGGRVKTRPIRAVLESGFLSGLITDERTAQTLAA
;
A
#
# COMPACT_ATOMS: atom_id res chain seq x y z
N MET A 1 3.89 -45.37 -18.56
CA MET A 1 2.60 -44.87 -19.10
C MET A 1 2.09 -43.82 -18.13
N ALA A 2 1.73 -42.64 -18.65
CA ALA A 2 1.45 -41.34 -18.03
C ALA A 2 0.84 -41.36 -16.61
N ILE A 3 1.06 -40.36 -15.75
CA ILE A 3 0.41 -39.03 -15.81
C ILE A 3 1.37 -37.94 -15.31
N ILE A 4 1.80 -37.07 -16.22
CA ILE A 4 2.27 -35.71 -15.94
C ILE A 4 1.06 -34.82 -16.25
N GLY A 5 0.30 -34.46 -15.21
CA GLY A 5 -0.90 -33.65 -15.35
C GLY A 5 -0.72 -32.34 -14.60
N GLY A 6 -0.82 -31.21 -15.32
CA GLY A 6 -1.14 -29.93 -14.67
C GLY A 6 -0.35 -28.68 -15.06
N MET A 7 0.39 -28.63 -16.17
CA MET A 7 0.69 -27.34 -16.81
C MET A 7 -0.34 -27.08 -17.89
N ALA A 8 -1.52 -26.62 -17.46
CA ALA A 8 -2.55 -26.14 -18.38
C ALA A 8 -1.97 -25.01 -19.23
N VAL A 9 -2.02 -25.22 -20.55
CA VAL A 9 -1.83 -24.23 -21.60
C VAL A 9 -2.46 -22.91 -21.15
N ARG A 10 -1.68 -21.83 -21.02
CA ARG A 10 -2.24 -20.48 -20.82
C ARG A 10 -3.28 -20.25 -21.91
N ASP A 11 -4.50 -19.92 -21.51
CA ASP A 11 -5.66 -19.65 -22.35
C ASP A 11 -5.26 -18.91 -23.65
N ASP A 12 -5.54 -19.49 -24.81
CA ASP A 12 -5.08 -19.01 -26.14
C ASP A 12 -5.44 -17.53 -26.34
N GLU A 13 -6.59 -17.12 -25.80
CA GLU A 13 -7.04 -15.73 -25.86
C GLU A 13 -6.20 -14.78 -24.98
N ALA A 14 -5.76 -15.21 -23.78
CA ALA A 14 -4.89 -14.41 -22.91
C ALA A 14 -3.48 -14.26 -23.51
N SER A 15 -2.97 -15.32 -24.14
CA SER A 15 -1.72 -15.27 -24.91
C SER A 15 -1.82 -14.27 -26.07
N MET A 16 -2.92 -14.32 -26.82
CA MET A 16 -3.18 -13.39 -27.92
C MET A 16 -3.39 -11.94 -27.44
N ALA A 17 -4.05 -11.73 -26.31
CA ALA A 17 -4.21 -10.42 -25.68
C ALA A 17 -2.85 -9.83 -25.30
N THR A 18 -2.00 -10.63 -24.66
CA THR A 18 -0.62 -10.25 -24.31
C THR A 18 0.17 -9.84 -25.55
N ARG A 19 0.09 -10.63 -26.63
CA ARG A 19 0.80 -10.33 -27.88
C ARG A 19 0.30 -9.06 -28.56
N ALA A 20 -1.02 -8.84 -28.58
CA ALA A 20 -1.61 -7.63 -29.13
C ALA A 20 -1.17 -6.38 -28.35
N ALA A 21 -1.14 -6.46 -27.01
CA ALA A 21 -0.64 -5.38 -26.17
C ALA A 21 0.85 -5.08 -26.40
N TRP A 22 1.70 -6.11 -26.54
CA TRP A 22 3.12 -5.93 -26.83
C TRP A 22 3.36 -5.17 -28.14
N LEU A 23 2.63 -5.57 -29.20
CA LEU A 23 2.71 -4.91 -30.51
C LEU A 23 2.25 -3.44 -30.44
N HIS A 24 1.21 -3.15 -29.67
CA HIS A 24 0.67 -1.81 -29.54
C HIS A 24 1.56 -0.90 -28.68
N TYR A 25 1.81 -1.27 -27.43
CA TYR A 25 2.47 -0.42 -26.43
C TYR A 25 3.99 -0.40 -26.58
N ALA A 26 4.62 -1.57 -26.73
CA ALA A 26 6.08 -1.65 -26.88
C ALA A 26 6.52 -1.46 -28.34
N GLY A 27 5.70 -1.94 -29.29
CA GLY A 27 5.99 -1.82 -30.72
C GLY A 27 5.56 -0.51 -31.37
N GLY A 28 4.78 0.33 -30.67
CA GLY A 28 4.26 1.60 -31.20
C GLY A 28 3.28 1.45 -32.36
N LEU A 29 2.77 0.24 -32.61
CA LEU A 29 1.87 -0.03 -33.73
C LEU A 29 0.46 0.49 -33.43
N THR A 30 -0.19 1.05 -34.45
CA THR A 30 -1.62 1.36 -34.40
C THR A 30 -2.45 0.08 -34.29
N GLN A 31 -3.69 0.18 -33.80
CA GLN A 31 -4.58 -0.99 -33.67
C GLN A 31 -4.82 -1.69 -35.02
N ALA A 32 -4.85 -0.94 -36.13
CA ALA A 32 -4.99 -1.48 -37.48
C ALA A 32 -3.76 -2.30 -37.91
N GLU A 33 -2.56 -1.84 -37.57
CA GLU A 33 -1.31 -2.56 -37.85
C GLU A 33 -1.19 -3.82 -36.99
N VAL A 34 -1.60 -3.76 -35.72
CA VAL A 34 -1.71 -4.94 -34.85
C VAL A 34 -2.65 -5.97 -35.46
N ALA A 35 -3.83 -5.55 -35.93
CA ALA A 35 -4.81 -6.42 -36.56
C ALA A 35 -4.23 -7.12 -37.80
N LYS A 36 -3.60 -6.36 -38.69
CA LYS A 36 -2.92 -6.89 -39.89
C LYS A 36 -1.83 -7.89 -39.52
N ARG A 37 -1.02 -7.60 -38.50
CA ARG A 37 0.11 -8.44 -38.09
C ARG A 37 -0.32 -9.73 -37.39
N LEU A 38 -1.49 -9.74 -36.76
CA LEU A 38 -2.05 -10.92 -36.10
C LEU A 38 -3.06 -11.69 -36.98
N GLY A 39 -3.36 -11.23 -38.20
CA GLY A 39 -4.37 -11.84 -39.06
C GLY A 39 -5.78 -11.72 -38.48
N LEU A 40 -6.07 -10.63 -37.76
CA LEU A 40 -7.34 -10.38 -37.07
C LEU A 40 -8.08 -9.18 -37.69
N THR A 41 -9.35 -9.03 -37.34
CA THR A 41 -10.09 -7.78 -37.60
C THR A 41 -9.64 -6.68 -36.63
N SER A 42 -9.75 -5.41 -37.04
CA SER A 42 -9.43 -4.26 -36.17
C SER A 42 -10.22 -4.29 -34.86
N LEU A 43 -11.51 -4.67 -34.91
CA LEU A 43 -12.35 -4.81 -33.71
C LEU A 43 -11.82 -5.88 -32.74
N LYS A 44 -11.36 -7.03 -33.26
CA LYS A 44 -10.81 -8.10 -32.42
C LYS A 44 -9.45 -7.70 -31.82
N ALA A 45 -8.59 -7.03 -32.59
CA ALA A 45 -7.32 -6.48 -32.08
C ALA A 45 -7.56 -5.45 -30.98
N HIS A 46 -8.51 -4.52 -31.17
CA HIS A 46 -8.88 -3.56 -30.14
C HIS A 46 -9.40 -4.25 -28.87
N ARG A 47 -10.32 -5.23 -29.01
CA ARG A 47 -10.81 -6.03 -27.86
C ARG A 47 -9.70 -6.74 -27.12
N LEU A 48 -8.71 -7.31 -27.82
CA LEU A 48 -7.57 -7.99 -27.21
C LEU A 48 -6.66 -7.01 -26.44
N ILE A 49 -6.37 -5.83 -27.00
CA ILE A 49 -5.61 -4.78 -26.32
C ILE A 49 -6.35 -4.30 -25.07
N MET A 50 -7.66 -4.06 -25.17
CA MET A 50 -8.49 -3.66 -24.03
C MET A 50 -8.57 -4.76 -22.97
N LYS A 51 -8.71 -6.02 -23.37
CA LYS A 51 -8.68 -7.18 -22.47
C LYS A 51 -7.36 -7.23 -21.71
N ALA A 52 -6.23 -7.06 -22.39
CA ALA A 52 -4.91 -7.04 -21.76
C ALA A 52 -4.78 -5.92 -20.71
N ASN A 53 -5.34 -4.73 -20.97
CA ASN A 53 -5.39 -3.65 -19.98
C ASN A 53 -6.32 -3.98 -18.80
N GLN A 54 -7.53 -4.49 -19.08
CA GLN A 54 -8.53 -4.80 -18.07
C GLN A 54 -8.10 -5.95 -17.15
N GLU A 55 -7.36 -6.93 -17.67
CA GLU A 55 -6.79 -8.05 -16.92
C GLU A 55 -5.44 -7.71 -16.25
N GLY A 56 -4.96 -6.46 -16.37
CA GLY A 56 -3.73 -6.01 -15.73
C GLY A 56 -2.45 -6.63 -16.31
N LEU A 57 -2.50 -7.15 -17.54
CA LEU A 57 -1.35 -7.69 -18.26
C LEU A 57 -0.38 -6.57 -18.71
N VAL A 58 -0.91 -5.36 -18.85
CA VAL A 58 -0.14 -4.16 -19.20
C VAL A 58 -0.01 -3.28 -17.97
N LYS A 59 1.23 -2.92 -17.64
CA LYS A 59 1.56 -1.95 -16.60
C LYS A 59 2.36 -0.85 -17.25
N VAL A 60 1.86 0.38 -17.17
CA VAL A 60 2.51 1.55 -17.77
C VAL A 60 3.22 2.30 -16.66
N TYR A 61 4.49 2.59 -16.88
CA TYR A 61 5.31 3.45 -16.05
C TYR A 61 5.76 4.60 -16.92
N ILE A 62 5.61 5.83 -16.42
CA ILE A 62 6.12 7.03 -17.08
C ILE A 62 7.35 7.44 -16.28
N ASP A 63 8.46 7.63 -16.98
CA ASP A 63 9.70 8.15 -16.41
C ASP A 63 9.83 9.61 -16.86
N GLY A 64 9.59 10.52 -15.93
CA GLY A 64 9.55 11.96 -16.19
C GLY A 64 8.81 12.72 -15.10
N ASP A 65 9.25 13.95 -14.87
CA ASP A 65 8.73 14.81 -13.82
C ASP A 65 7.67 15.76 -14.37
N VAL A 66 6.55 15.90 -13.64
CA VAL A 66 5.57 16.96 -13.87
C VAL A 66 5.95 18.14 -13.00
N SER A 67 6.25 19.29 -13.61
CA SER A 67 6.85 20.44 -12.92
C SER A 67 6.01 20.91 -11.74
N GLU A 68 4.69 20.95 -11.90
CA GLU A 68 3.73 21.32 -10.86
C GLU A 68 3.74 20.34 -9.67
N CYS A 69 3.93 19.04 -9.93
CA CYS A 69 4.05 18.03 -8.89
C CYS A 69 5.36 18.22 -8.11
N VAL A 70 6.49 18.47 -8.78
CA VAL A 70 7.79 18.74 -8.14
C VAL A 70 7.73 19.96 -7.23
N GLU A 71 7.05 21.03 -7.64
CA GLU A 71 6.86 22.19 -6.76
C GLU A 71 6.06 21.85 -5.49
N LEU A 72 5.03 21.00 -5.61
CA LEU A 72 4.24 20.54 -4.47
C LEU A 72 5.06 19.65 -3.54
N GLU A 73 5.87 18.74 -4.09
CA GLU A 73 6.79 17.89 -3.32
C GLU A 73 7.74 18.73 -2.46
N GLN A 74 8.34 19.78 -3.03
CA GLN A 74 9.22 20.69 -2.31
C GLN A 74 8.49 21.45 -1.20
N LYS A 75 7.28 21.95 -1.47
CA LYS A 75 6.45 22.66 -0.49
C LYS A 75 6.07 21.76 0.69
N LEU A 76 5.61 20.53 0.41
CA LEU A 76 5.23 19.57 1.44
C LEU A 76 6.44 19.12 2.26
N SER A 77 7.56 18.81 1.59
CA SER A 77 8.80 18.39 2.26
C SER A 77 9.30 19.48 3.21
N SER A 78 9.32 20.73 2.75
CA SER A 78 9.76 21.87 3.58
C SER A 78 8.81 22.14 4.75
N ARG A 79 7.49 22.04 4.53
CA ARG A 79 6.47 22.35 5.54
C ARG A 79 6.43 21.32 6.66
N TYR A 80 6.52 20.03 6.31
CA TYR A 80 6.33 18.93 7.25
C TYR A 80 7.65 18.22 7.63
N GLY A 81 8.79 18.68 7.11
CA GLY A 81 10.11 18.12 7.41
C GLY A 81 10.32 16.71 6.85
N LEU A 82 9.82 16.45 5.64
CA LEU A 82 9.94 15.14 4.99
C LEU A 82 11.29 15.02 4.26
N ASP A 83 11.94 13.87 4.40
CA ASP A 83 13.12 13.48 3.62
C ASP A 83 12.75 13.04 2.20
N TYR A 84 11.49 12.63 2.01
CA TYR A 84 10.97 12.14 0.75
C TYR A 84 9.52 12.58 0.52
N CYS A 85 9.23 13.18 -0.61
CA CYS A 85 7.86 13.41 -1.05
C CYS A 85 7.74 13.09 -2.54
N GLU A 86 6.70 12.36 -2.90
CA GLU A 86 6.33 12.10 -4.29
C GLU A 86 4.87 12.47 -4.48
N VAL A 87 4.59 13.33 -5.45
CA VAL A 87 3.24 13.77 -5.82
C VAL A 87 2.91 13.19 -7.18
N VAL A 88 1.88 12.35 -7.23
CA VAL A 88 1.42 11.75 -8.49
C VAL A 88 0.37 12.64 -9.16
N PRO A 89 0.45 12.84 -10.48
CA PRO A 89 -0.57 13.55 -11.23
C PRO A 89 -1.93 12.84 -11.15
N ASP A 90 -3.00 13.63 -11.04
CA ASP A 90 -4.35 13.11 -11.13
C ASP A 90 -4.72 12.81 -12.58
N PHE A 91 -5.17 11.58 -12.87
CA PHE A 91 -5.73 11.23 -14.18
C PHE A 91 -7.22 10.89 -14.15
N ASP A 92 -7.78 10.52 -12.99
CA ASP A 92 -9.20 10.18 -12.83
C ASP A 92 -9.92 11.20 -11.94
N SER A 93 -11.25 11.31 -12.09
CA SER A 93 -12.09 12.14 -11.22
C SER A 93 -12.42 11.47 -9.87
N ASP A 94 -11.89 10.28 -9.62
CA ASP A 94 -12.19 9.47 -8.43
C ASP A 94 -11.77 10.17 -7.13
N ASP A 95 -12.54 9.93 -6.06
CA ASP A 95 -12.28 10.52 -4.74
C ASP A 95 -11.00 9.96 -4.09
N LEU A 96 -10.59 8.74 -4.44
CA LEU A 96 -9.33 8.12 -4.07
C LEU A 96 -8.60 7.68 -5.35
N PRO A 97 -7.48 8.33 -5.74
CA PRO A 97 -6.72 7.97 -6.94
C PRO A 97 -5.85 6.72 -6.70
N LEU A 98 -6.53 5.60 -6.40
CA LEU A 98 -5.90 4.37 -5.92
C LEU A 98 -4.91 3.79 -6.92
N LYS A 99 -5.22 3.88 -8.21
CA LYS A 99 -4.34 3.42 -9.29
C LYS A 99 -3.06 4.24 -9.36
N ALA A 100 -3.15 5.57 -9.24
CA ALA A 100 -2.00 6.49 -9.32
C ALA A 100 -1.03 6.22 -8.18
N LEU A 101 -1.57 6.22 -6.95
CA LEU A 101 -0.83 5.93 -5.73
C LEU A 101 -0.27 4.50 -5.72
N GLY A 102 -1.03 3.55 -6.27
CA GLY A 102 -0.58 2.18 -6.45
C GLY A 102 0.66 2.11 -7.36
N ILE A 103 0.61 2.70 -8.55
CA ILE A 103 1.75 2.70 -9.49
C ILE A 103 2.99 3.34 -8.88
N SER A 104 2.85 4.51 -8.26
CA SER A 104 3.99 5.20 -7.62
C SER A 104 4.54 4.40 -6.43
N GLY A 105 3.68 3.91 -5.54
CA GLY A 105 4.11 3.05 -4.44
C GLY A 105 4.81 1.77 -4.90
N ALA A 106 4.37 1.20 -6.03
CA ALA A 106 5.02 0.06 -6.67
C ALA A 106 6.43 0.40 -7.16
N GLN A 107 6.61 1.57 -7.80
CA GLN A 107 7.90 2.04 -8.26
C GLN A 107 8.83 2.36 -7.10
N PHE A 108 8.33 3.05 -6.05
CA PHE A 108 9.09 3.32 -4.84
C PHE A 108 9.64 2.03 -4.22
N LEU A 109 8.75 1.05 -3.98
CA LEU A 109 9.16 -0.23 -3.40
C LEU A 109 10.15 -0.99 -4.33
N ARG A 110 9.92 -0.97 -5.65
CA ARG A 110 10.83 -1.57 -6.62
C ARG A 110 12.23 -0.95 -6.53
N ARG A 111 12.32 0.39 -6.48
CA ARG A 111 13.60 1.11 -6.34
C ARG A 111 14.33 0.72 -5.05
N GLU A 112 13.60 0.59 -3.93
CA GLU A 112 14.18 0.17 -2.66
C GLU A 112 14.76 -1.25 -2.72
N ILE A 113 14.03 -2.18 -3.34
CA ILE A 113 14.50 -3.57 -3.53
C ILE A 113 15.71 -3.60 -4.48
N GLU A 114 15.66 -2.86 -5.59
CA GLU A 114 16.72 -2.84 -6.61
C GLU A 114 18.02 -2.19 -6.08
N ARG A 115 17.93 -1.19 -5.22
CA ARG A 115 19.10 -0.61 -4.53
C ARG A 115 19.80 -1.60 -3.61
N GLY A 116 19.02 -2.47 -2.95
CA GLY A 116 19.55 -3.54 -2.09
C GLY A 116 20.21 -3.06 -0.78
N GLU A 117 20.07 -1.79 -0.42
CA GLU A 117 20.58 -1.19 0.82
C GLU A 117 19.65 -1.46 2.01
N THR A 118 18.35 -1.61 1.75
CA THR A 118 17.30 -1.83 2.74
C THR A 118 17.12 -3.34 2.96
N ALA A 119 17.62 -3.86 4.07
CA ALA A 119 17.63 -5.30 4.36
C ALA A 119 16.27 -5.81 4.85
N LEU A 120 15.49 -4.96 5.53
CA LEU A 120 14.17 -5.31 6.04
C LEU A 120 13.17 -4.17 5.86
N ILE A 121 12.08 -4.45 5.14
CA ILE A 121 10.97 -3.51 4.95
C ILE A 121 9.78 -3.97 5.78
N GLY A 122 9.37 -3.11 6.70
CA GLY A 122 8.14 -3.24 7.45
C GLY A 122 6.96 -2.71 6.65
N VAL A 123 5.88 -3.48 6.52
CA VAL A 123 4.70 -3.08 5.74
C VAL A 123 3.45 -3.11 6.60
N GLY A 124 2.67 -2.04 6.55
CA GLY A 124 1.35 -1.96 7.16
C GLY A 124 0.28 -2.66 6.31
N HIS A 125 -0.98 -2.33 6.56
CA HIS A 125 -2.11 -2.81 5.76
C HIS A 125 -2.82 -1.65 5.07
N GLY A 126 -3.56 -1.93 4.01
CA GLY A 126 -4.53 -0.98 3.45
C GLY A 126 -4.71 -1.10 1.94
N ARG A 127 -5.78 -0.47 1.45
CA ARG A 127 -6.12 -0.42 0.02
C ARG A 127 -4.95 0.09 -0.83
N THR A 128 -4.33 1.19 -0.42
CA THR A 128 -3.25 1.83 -1.19
C THR A 128 -2.00 0.96 -1.25
N LEU A 129 -1.56 0.39 -0.12
CA LEU A 129 -0.43 -0.54 -0.09
C LEU A 129 -0.71 -1.81 -0.92
N ALA A 130 -1.93 -2.35 -0.84
CA ALA A 130 -2.34 -3.50 -1.64
C ALA A 130 -2.30 -3.19 -3.15
N ALA A 131 -2.77 -2.00 -3.55
CA ALA A 131 -2.67 -1.54 -4.92
C ALA A 131 -1.20 -1.40 -5.35
N SER A 132 -0.32 -0.88 -4.49
CA SER A 132 1.11 -0.79 -4.81
C SER A 132 1.73 -2.15 -5.12
N ILE A 133 1.35 -3.18 -4.38
CA ILE A 133 1.92 -4.53 -4.57
C ILE A 133 1.26 -5.26 -5.75
N GLU A 134 0.01 -4.93 -6.05
CA GLU A 134 -0.67 -5.37 -7.26
C GLU A 134 -0.01 -4.79 -8.53
N TYR A 135 0.28 -3.49 -8.52
CA TYR A 135 0.96 -2.80 -9.62
C TYR A 135 2.46 -3.11 -9.68
N MET A 136 3.08 -3.68 -8.65
CA MET A 136 4.50 -4.08 -8.70
C MET A 136 4.74 -5.20 -9.73
N PRO A 137 5.74 -5.06 -10.62
CA PRO A 137 6.14 -6.16 -11.48
C PRO A 137 6.73 -7.29 -10.63
N ARG A 138 6.99 -8.45 -11.22
CA ARG A 138 7.82 -9.44 -10.53
C ARG A 138 9.23 -8.88 -10.44
N THR A 139 9.73 -8.73 -9.22
CA THR A 139 11.01 -8.07 -8.93
C THR A 139 11.78 -8.96 -7.99
N ALA A 140 12.77 -9.70 -8.49
CA ALA A 140 13.57 -10.58 -7.65
C ALA A 140 14.29 -9.77 -6.56
N SER A 141 14.10 -10.16 -5.30
CA SER A 141 14.84 -9.61 -4.17
C SER A 141 15.96 -10.58 -3.78
N ASN A 142 17.18 -10.08 -3.72
CA ASN A 142 18.34 -10.87 -3.27
C ASN A 142 18.67 -10.64 -1.79
N ASN A 143 18.41 -9.43 -1.27
CA ASN A 143 18.83 -9.02 0.08
C ASN A 143 17.71 -8.40 0.93
N THR A 144 16.54 -8.12 0.37
CA THR A 144 15.44 -7.45 1.09
C THR A 144 14.42 -8.47 1.57
N ARG A 145 14.12 -8.44 2.86
CA ARG A 145 13.06 -9.22 3.50
C ARG A 145 11.89 -8.32 3.90
N PHE A 146 10.72 -8.91 4.14
CA PHE A 146 9.50 -8.19 4.52
C PHE A 146 8.96 -8.61 5.87
N VAL A 147 8.37 -7.69 6.63
CA VAL A 147 7.71 -8.02 7.90
C VAL A 147 6.43 -7.21 8.08
N SER A 148 5.37 -7.84 8.61
CA SER A 148 4.14 -7.12 8.97
C SER A 148 4.38 -6.22 10.18
N LEU A 149 3.91 -4.97 10.10
CA LEU A 149 3.98 -4.01 11.22
C LEU A 149 2.88 -4.19 12.25
N LEU A 150 1.87 -5.00 11.93
CA LEU A 150 0.66 -5.16 12.72
C LEU A 150 0.08 -6.56 12.59
N GLY A 151 -0.75 -6.94 13.57
CA GLY A 151 -1.50 -8.19 13.54
C GLY A 151 -2.51 -8.28 12.39
N GLY A 152 -2.80 -9.49 11.94
CA GLY A 152 -3.70 -9.75 10.82
C GLY A 152 -5.20 -9.69 11.17
N LEU A 153 -6.04 -9.88 10.15
CA LEU A 153 -7.49 -10.01 10.27
C LEU A 153 -7.86 -11.48 10.47
N THR A 154 -8.52 -11.80 11.58
CA THR A 154 -8.76 -13.18 12.02
C THR A 154 -9.92 -13.90 11.32
N ARG A 155 -10.71 -13.24 10.46
CA ARG A 155 -12.00 -13.79 10.02
C ARG A 155 -11.93 -14.69 8.77
N LYS A 156 -11.13 -14.35 7.74
CA LYS A 156 -10.81 -15.21 6.56
C LYS A 156 -9.57 -14.65 5.84
N PHE A 157 -8.57 -15.49 5.56
CA PHE A 157 -7.34 -15.09 4.84
C PHE A 157 -7.61 -14.54 3.43
N SER A 158 -8.52 -15.17 2.68
CA SER A 158 -8.99 -14.67 1.37
C SER A 158 -9.82 -13.39 1.46
N ALA A 159 -10.27 -13.00 2.67
CA ALA A 159 -11.06 -11.79 2.90
C ALA A 159 -10.24 -10.63 3.47
N ASN A 160 -8.92 -10.76 3.59
CA ASN A 160 -8.05 -9.62 3.88
C ASN A 160 -7.25 -9.23 2.63
N PRO A 161 -7.89 -8.60 1.61
CA PRO A 161 -7.20 -8.14 0.41
C PRO A 161 -6.16 -7.04 0.69
N HIS A 162 -6.07 -6.58 1.94
CA HIS A 162 -5.21 -5.49 2.40
C HIS A 162 -4.02 -5.95 3.23
N ASP A 163 -3.93 -7.24 3.56
CA ASP A 163 -2.67 -7.85 3.99
C ASP A 163 -1.89 -8.26 2.75
N VAL A 164 -0.68 -7.73 2.67
CA VAL A 164 0.11 -7.69 1.45
C VAL A 164 1.41 -8.47 1.57
N ILE A 165 1.75 -8.98 2.77
CA ILE A 165 3.02 -9.64 3.05
C ILE A 165 3.18 -10.90 2.20
N HIS A 166 2.14 -11.70 2.05
CA HIS A 166 2.18 -12.89 1.20
C HIS A 166 2.33 -12.55 -0.29
N ARG A 167 1.63 -11.50 -0.76
CA ARG A 167 1.74 -11.05 -2.15
C ARG A 167 3.14 -10.49 -2.45
N LEU A 168 3.77 -9.83 -1.48
CA LEU A 168 5.16 -9.41 -1.57
C LEU A 168 6.09 -10.60 -1.77
N ALA A 169 5.95 -11.64 -0.96
CA ALA A 169 6.73 -12.87 -1.11
C ALA A 169 6.53 -13.49 -2.51
N GLU A 170 5.29 -13.60 -2.98
CA GLU A 170 4.99 -14.15 -4.32
C GLU A 170 5.54 -13.32 -5.48
N ARG A 171 5.54 -11.98 -5.34
CA ARG A 171 6.04 -11.04 -6.36
C ARG A 171 7.56 -10.97 -6.38
N THR A 172 8.21 -11.15 -5.24
CA THR A 172 9.64 -10.87 -5.08
C THR A 172 10.52 -12.11 -4.86
N GLY A 173 9.93 -13.22 -4.43
CA GLY A 173 10.67 -14.39 -3.96
C GLY A 173 11.36 -14.19 -2.59
N ALA A 174 11.19 -13.04 -1.94
CA ALA A 174 11.80 -12.73 -0.67
C ALA A 174 11.17 -13.50 0.50
N GLU A 175 11.93 -13.65 1.58
CA GLU A 175 11.37 -14.03 2.87
C GLU A 175 10.43 -12.93 3.39
N ALA A 176 9.31 -13.37 3.97
CA ALA A 176 8.26 -12.49 4.46
C ALA A 176 7.69 -13.03 5.77
N TYR A 177 7.65 -12.18 6.79
CA TYR A 177 7.29 -12.53 8.16
C TYR A 177 5.95 -11.91 8.54
N VAL A 178 4.98 -12.72 8.96
CA VAL A 178 3.65 -12.27 9.35
C VAL A 178 3.52 -12.28 10.86
N MET A 179 2.87 -11.25 11.40
CA MET A 179 2.54 -11.14 12.81
C MET A 179 1.36 -12.09 13.14
N PRO A 180 1.57 -13.19 13.90
CA PRO A 180 0.60 -14.28 14.01
C PRO A 180 -0.46 -14.03 15.10
N VAL A 181 -0.97 -12.80 15.19
CA VAL A 181 -1.94 -12.33 16.19
C VAL A 181 -2.97 -11.41 15.52
N PRO A 182 -4.16 -11.21 16.11
CA PRO A 182 -5.08 -10.18 15.63
C PRO A 182 -4.46 -8.79 15.72
N PHE A 183 -4.93 -7.83 14.92
CA PHE A 183 -4.51 -6.44 15.08
C PHE A 183 -4.91 -5.86 16.44
N PHE A 184 -6.14 -6.14 16.88
CA PHE A 184 -6.66 -5.77 18.21
C PHE A 184 -7.05 -7.03 18.97
N ALA A 185 -6.53 -7.20 20.19
CA ALA A 185 -7.00 -8.22 21.11
C ALA A 185 -8.35 -7.82 21.73
N ASN A 186 -9.09 -8.76 22.30
CA ASN A 186 -10.37 -8.44 22.94
C ASN A 186 -10.16 -7.61 24.21
N THR A 187 -9.16 -7.98 25.00
CA THR A 187 -8.79 -7.34 26.28
C THR A 187 -7.29 -7.08 26.36
N VAL A 188 -6.85 -6.30 27.37
CA VAL A 188 -5.42 -6.06 27.60
C VAL A 188 -4.74 -7.34 28.08
N GLU A 189 -5.44 -8.15 28.86
CA GLU A 189 -4.97 -9.44 29.35
C GLU A 189 -4.73 -10.43 28.20
N ASP A 190 -5.68 -10.51 27.24
CA ASP A 190 -5.51 -11.31 26.02
C ASP A 190 -4.27 -10.86 25.24
N ARG A 191 -4.10 -9.53 25.13
CA ARG A 191 -2.96 -8.93 24.44
C ARG A 191 -1.65 -9.36 25.10
N ASP A 192 -1.54 -9.26 26.41
CA ASP A 192 -0.32 -9.60 27.15
C ASP A 192 0.00 -11.10 27.10
N VAL A 193 -1.02 -11.97 27.19
CA VAL A 193 -0.85 -13.43 27.06
C VAL A 193 -0.32 -13.80 25.68
N LEU A 194 -0.91 -13.25 24.62
CA LEU A 194 -0.48 -13.50 23.24
C LEU A 194 0.90 -12.88 22.96
N PHE A 195 1.16 -11.66 23.45
CA PHE A 195 2.48 -11.04 23.34
C PHE A 195 3.56 -11.80 24.11
N SER A 196 3.18 -12.60 25.12
CA SER A 196 4.13 -13.47 25.82
C SER A 196 4.56 -14.71 25.01
N GLN A 197 3.91 -15.00 23.89
CA GLN A 197 4.32 -16.13 23.05
C GLN A 197 5.63 -15.79 22.33
N ARG A 198 6.59 -16.72 22.38
CA ARG A 198 7.93 -16.53 21.80
C ARG A 198 7.89 -16.10 20.33
N GLY A 199 7.10 -16.79 19.51
CA GLY A 199 6.98 -16.47 18.08
C GLY A 199 6.39 -15.09 17.80
N VAL A 200 5.51 -14.59 18.67
CA VAL A 200 4.96 -13.22 18.55
C VAL A 200 6.03 -12.18 18.85
N ARG A 201 6.80 -12.38 19.93
CA ARG A 201 7.91 -11.47 20.29
C ARG A 201 9.00 -11.43 19.22
N GLU A 202 9.40 -12.58 18.69
CA GLU A 202 10.44 -12.65 17.66
C GLU A 202 10.05 -11.86 16.40
N VAL A 203 8.79 -11.97 15.95
CA VAL A 203 8.30 -11.19 14.80
C VAL A 203 8.14 -9.71 15.14
N PHE A 204 7.74 -9.38 16.37
CA PHE A 204 7.64 -7.99 16.83
C PHE A 204 9.00 -7.29 16.90
N ASP A 205 10.01 -7.96 17.47
CA ASP A 205 11.37 -7.45 17.54
C ASP A 205 11.98 -7.32 16.12
N LEU A 206 11.65 -8.25 15.22
CA LEU A 206 11.99 -8.12 13.80
C LEU A 206 11.33 -6.89 13.18
N ALA A 207 10.02 -6.69 13.36
CA ALA A 207 9.30 -5.51 12.86
C ALA A 207 9.91 -4.20 13.37
N LYS A 208 10.31 -4.17 14.65
CA LYS A 208 10.99 -3.02 15.26
C LYS A 208 12.37 -2.75 14.65
N SER A 209 13.04 -3.78 14.12
CA SER A 209 14.33 -3.65 13.45
C SER A 209 14.25 -3.17 11.99
N ALA A 210 13.05 -3.09 11.39
CA ALA A 210 12.88 -2.80 9.96
C ALA A 210 13.41 -1.43 9.52
N ASP A 211 14.34 -1.42 8.56
CA ASP A 211 15.05 -0.22 8.08
C ASP A 211 14.12 0.84 7.46
N LEU A 212 13.03 0.38 6.84
CA LEU A 212 12.00 1.20 6.20
C LEU A 212 10.61 0.71 6.61
N LEU A 213 9.74 1.66 6.98
CA LEU A 213 8.34 1.40 7.27
C LEU A 213 7.47 1.96 6.14
N MET A 214 6.76 1.09 5.43
CA MET A 214 5.78 1.46 4.41
C MET A 214 4.37 1.35 4.96
N VAL A 215 3.66 2.47 5.04
CA VAL A 215 2.41 2.58 5.81
C VAL A 215 1.30 3.25 5.01
N GLY A 216 0.05 2.95 5.35
CA GLY A 216 -1.10 3.72 4.90
C GLY A 216 -1.55 4.68 6.00
N ILE A 217 -2.38 5.66 5.63
CA ILE A 217 -3.05 6.54 6.58
C ILE A 217 -4.56 6.24 6.56
N GLY A 218 -5.11 5.95 7.74
CA GLY A 218 -6.53 5.73 7.98
C GLY A 218 -7.25 6.99 8.45
N THR A 219 -8.57 6.90 8.52
CA THR A 219 -9.44 7.95 9.07
C THR A 219 -9.99 7.49 10.42
N ALA A 220 -10.36 8.45 11.27
CA ALA A 220 -11.13 8.17 12.49
C ALA A 220 -12.65 8.28 12.25
N GLU A 221 -13.12 8.12 11.01
CA GLU A 221 -14.54 8.22 10.67
C GLU A 221 -15.31 6.92 10.93
N ARG A 222 -16.64 6.98 10.98
CA ARG A 222 -17.48 5.78 11.19
C ARG A 222 -17.35 4.79 10.03
N GLU A 223 -17.10 5.32 8.84
CA GLU A 223 -16.86 4.62 7.59
C GLU A 223 -15.40 4.17 7.44
N ALA A 224 -14.57 4.37 8.48
CA ALA A 224 -13.18 3.97 8.47
C ALA A 224 -13.02 2.47 8.19
N SER A 225 -11.92 2.13 7.50
CA SER A 225 -11.62 0.75 7.11
C SER A 225 -11.57 -0.20 8.30
N LEU A 226 -11.09 0.25 9.46
CA LEU A 226 -11.01 -0.57 10.68
C LEU A 226 -12.39 -1.04 11.14
N VAL A 227 -13.40 -0.17 11.01
CA VAL A 227 -14.79 -0.46 11.38
C VAL A 227 -15.46 -1.32 10.30
N ALA A 228 -15.32 -0.92 9.04
CA ALA A 228 -15.93 -1.63 7.91
C ALA A 228 -15.45 -3.08 7.77
N THR A 229 -14.22 -3.36 8.20
CA THR A 229 -13.64 -4.72 8.21
C THR A 229 -13.86 -5.46 9.53
N GLY A 230 -14.49 -4.82 10.52
CA GLY A 230 -14.80 -5.41 11.82
C GLY A 230 -13.56 -5.67 12.69
N MET A 231 -12.47 -4.93 12.48
CA MET A 231 -11.29 -4.96 13.35
C MET A 231 -11.57 -4.25 14.68
N ILE A 232 -12.41 -3.22 14.64
CA ILE A 232 -12.87 -2.47 15.82
C ILE A 232 -14.38 -2.31 15.76
N GLU A 233 -14.98 -2.07 16.91
CA GLU A 233 -16.41 -1.83 17.03
C GLU A 233 -16.79 -0.36 16.78
N MET A 234 -18.04 -0.14 16.37
CA MET A 234 -18.60 1.20 16.18
C MET A 234 -18.50 2.10 17.43
N ARG A 235 -18.55 1.52 18.64
CA ARG A 235 -18.43 2.27 19.89
C ARG A 235 -17.00 2.80 20.11
N GLU A 236 -16.01 2.01 19.71
CA GLU A 236 -14.59 2.33 19.92
C GLU A 236 -14.16 3.49 19.01
N ILE A 237 -14.60 3.49 17.74
CA ILE A 237 -14.35 4.60 16.84
C ILE A 237 -15.08 5.88 17.28
N ALA A 238 -16.29 5.75 17.85
CA ALA A 238 -17.05 6.89 18.35
C ALA A 238 -16.36 7.55 19.57
N GLU A 239 -15.72 6.77 20.44
CA GLU A 239 -14.90 7.29 21.54
C GLU A 239 -13.69 8.08 21.03
N ILE A 240 -13.01 7.56 20.01
CA ILE A 240 -11.88 8.25 19.35
C ILE A 240 -12.34 9.58 18.74
N GLN A 241 -13.47 9.58 18.03
CA GLN A 241 -14.05 10.81 17.46
C GLN A 241 -14.41 11.83 18.54
N LYS A 242 -15.02 11.38 19.63
CA LYS A 242 -15.38 12.24 20.76
C LYS A 242 -14.14 12.85 21.43
N ALA A 243 -13.03 12.14 21.44
CA ALA A 243 -11.73 12.63 21.90
C ALA A 243 -11.03 13.56 20.88
N GLY A 244 -11.62 13.77 19.70
CA GLY A 244 -11.10 14.66 18.65
C GLY A 244 -10.17 13.96 17.64
N GLY A 245 -10.14 12.63 17.62
CA GLY A 245 -9.36 11.88 16.64
C GLY A 245 -9.86 12.07 15.22
N VAL A 246 -8.93 12.22 14.29
CA VAL A 246 -9.17 12.50 12.86
C VAL A 246 -8.34 11.58 11.98
N GLY A 247 -7.05 11.41 12.27
CA GLY A 247 -6.13 10.55 11.53
C GLY A 247 -5.76 9.28 12.27
N GLU A 248 -5.34 8.26 11.53
CA GLU A 248 -4.87 6.99 12.06
C GLU A 248 -3.60 6.52 11.32
N LEU A 249 -2.61 6.04 12.09
CA LEU A 249 -1.36 5.44 11.60
C LEU A 249 -1.02 4.21 12.44
N LEU A 250 -1.06 3.02 11.83
CA LEU A 250 -0.70 1.74 12.46
C LEU A 250 -1.45 1.47 13.78
N GLY A 251 -2.70 1.90 13.88
CA GLY A 251 -3.57 1.76 15.06
C GLY A 251 -3.45 2.89 16.06
N HIS A 252 -2.57 3.87 15.82
CA HIS A 252 -2.45 5.09 16.63
C HIS A 252 -3.30 6.20 16.03
N PHE A 253 -4.14 6.83 16.84
CA PHE A 253 -5.03 7.90 16.40
C PHE A 253 -4.49 9.27 16.79
N PHE A 254 -4.78 10.27 15.95
CA PHE A 254 -4.27 11.64 16.08
C PHE A 254 -5.38 12.67 15.92
N ASP A 255 -5.33 13.74 16.71
CA ASP A 255 -6.17 14.91 16.51
C ASP A 255 -5.68 15.80 15.35
N GLU A 256 -6.42 16.87 15.04
CA GLU A 256 -6.08 17.85 13.99
C GLU A 256 -4.70 18.50 14.14
N LYS A 257 -4.11 18.48 15.34
CA LYS A 257 -2.78 19.04 15.63
C LYS A 257 -1.70 17.96 15.67
N GLY A 258 -2.00 16.74 15.22
CA GLY A 258 -1.10 15.60 15.26
C GLY A 258 -0.80 15.08 16.66
N ARG A 259 -1.59 15.46 17.68
CA ARG A 259 -1.40 14.95 19.04
C ARG A 259 -2.06 13.57 19.16
N PRO A 260 -1.38 12.59 19.78
CA PRO A 260 -1.94 11.26 19.93
C PRO A 260 -3.18 11.27 20.82
N ILE A 261 -4.17 10.47 20.44
CA ILE A 261 -5.37 10.20 21.22
C ILE A 261 -5.20 8.87 21.95
N GLU A 262 -5.23 8.92 23.28
CA GLU A 262 -5.21 7.73 24.13
C GLU A 262 -6.61 7.17 24.30
N THR A 263 -6.77 5.88 23.99
CA THR A 263 -8.03 5.14 24.21
C THR A 263 -7.75 3.74 24.76
N ALA A 264 -8.76 3.09 25.31
CA ALA A 264 -8.66 1.70 25.73
C ALA A 264 -8.34 0.75 24.56
N LEU A 265 -8.62 1.16 23.32
CA LEU A 265 -8.26 0.43 22.11
C LEU A 265 -6.73 0.35 21.93
N SER A 266 -6.01 1.44 22.20
CA SER A 266 -4.56 1.53 22.04
C SER A 266 -3.82 0.47 22.88
N ASN A 267 -4.33 0.15 24.07
CA ASN A 267 -3.74 -0.84 24.99
C ASN A 267 -3.90 -2.30 24.52
N ARG A 268 -4.76 -2.54 23.52
CA ARG A 268 -5.05 -3.89 22.99
C ARG A 268 -4.42 -4.14 21.63
N THR A 269 -3.64 -3.19 21.11
CA THR A 269 -3.05 -3.29 19.77
C THR A 269 -1.81 -4.18 19.74
N PHE A 270 -1.66 -4.91 18.63
CA PHE A 270 -0.41 -5.56 18.20
C PHE A 270 0.18 -4.77 17.05
N THR A 271 0.94 -3.74 17.39
CA THR A 271 1.58 -2.81 16.45
C THR A 271 2.82 -2.21 17.10
N LEU A 272 3.74 -1.68 16.29
CA LEU A 272 4.86 -0.91 16.82
C LEU A 272 4.34 0.27 17.66
N GLY A 273 4.91 0.46 18.85
CA GLY A 273 4.52 1.58 19.69
C GLY A 273 5.03 2.90 19.11
N ARG A 274 4.42 4.02 19.48
CA ARG A 274 4.79 5.34 18.94
C ARG A 274 6.26 5.71 19.17
N GLN A 275 6.85 5.27 20.28
CA GLN A 275 8.28 5.43 20.54
C GLN A 275 9.16 4.70 19.51
N ASP A 276 8.68 3.58 18.96
CA ASP A 276 9.39 2.78 17.97
C ASP A 276 9.25 3.38 16.56
N LEU A 277 8.30 4.30 16.35
CA LEU A 277 8.10 5.03 15.09
C LEU A 277 8.91 6.34 15.01
N LYS A 278 9.34 6.87 16.16
CA LYS A 278 10.07 8.14 16.22
C LYS A 278 11.42 8.03 15.51
N ASN A 279 11.72 9.01 14.65
CA ASN A 279 12.96 9.08 13.86
C ASN A 279 13.22 7.83 12.98
N ARG A 280 12.18 7.08 12.64
CA ARG A 280 12.27 5.99 11.67
C ARG A 280 12.07 6.53 10.27
N ARG A 281 12.67 5.86 9.29
CA ARG A 281 12.33 6.05 7.88
C ARG A 281 10.95 5.47 7.63
N THR A 282 9.92 6.31 7.75
CA THR A 282 8.51 5.93 7.60
C THR A 282 7.92 6.67 6.42
N VAL A 283 7.58 5.93 5.37
CA VAL A 283 6.99 6.46 4.13
C VAL A 283 5.53 6.05 4.05
N ALA A 284 4.65 7.04 4.12
CA ALA A 284 3.21 6.83 3.97
C ALA A 284 2.79 6.90 2.50
N ILE A 285 1.82 6.06 2.11
CA ILE A 285 1.13 6.16 0.81
C ILE A 285 -0.34 6.43 1.07
N ALA A 286 -0.77 7.66 0.82
CA ALA A 286 -2.12 8.10 1.12
C ALA A 286 -2.53 9.29 0.26
N GLY A 287 -3.81 9.35 -0.05
CA GLY A 287 -4.36 10.41 -0.88
C GLY A 287 -5.89 10.35 -0.92
N GLY A 288 -6.46 11.25 -1.71
CA GLY A 288 -7.89 11.43 -1.89
C GLY A 288 -8.49 12.48 -0.95
N ARG A 289 -9.55 13.14 -1.44
CA ARG A 289 -10.20 14.29 -0.76
C ARG A 289 -10.69 13.97 0.64
N VAL A 290 -11.21 12.76 0.85
CA VAL A 290 -11.70 12.30 2.16
C VAL A 290 -10.57 12.21 3.19
N LYS A 291 -9.34 11.96 2.75
CA LYS A 291 -8.19 11.73 3.62
C LYS A 291 -7.35 12.98 3.89
N THR A 292 -7.65 14.14 3.31
CA THR A 292 -6.82 15.33 3.50
C THR A 292 -6.65 15.71 4.97
N ARG A 293 -7.74 15.73 5.76
CA ARG A 293 -7.68 16.01 7.21
C ARG A 293 -6.88 14.93 7.97
N PRO A 294 -7.18 13.63 7.82
CA PRO A 294 -6.35 12.55 8.37
C PRO A 294 -4.86 12.62 8.01
N ILE A 295 -4.53 12.89 6.75
CA ILE A 295 -3.14 12.98 6.28
C ILE A 295 -2.44 14.16 6.95
N ARG A 296 -3.10 15.33 7.03
CA ARG A 296 -2.56 16.49 7.75
C ARG A 296 -2.28 16.15 9.21
N ALA A 297 -3.24 15.57 9.92
CA ALA A 297 -3.06 15.16 11.31
C ALA A 297 -1.84 14.25 11.50
N VAL A 298 -1.65 13.25 10.63
CA VAL A 298 -0.49 12.36 10.71
C VAL A 298 0.82 13.07 10.34
N LEU A 299 0.82 13.98 9.36
CA LEU A 299 2.00 14.79 9.04
C LEU A 299 2.41 15.68 10.21
N GLU A 300 1.45 16.36 10.85
CA GLU A 300 1.68 17.23 12.03
C GLU A 300 2.20 16.44 13.24
N SER A 301 1.98 15.12 13.29
CA SER A 301 2.52 14.27 14.36
C SER A 301 4.05 14.09 14.30
N GLY A 302 4.66 14.34 13.13
CA GLY A 302 6.11 14.18 12.91
C GLY A 302 6.60 12.73 12.84
N PHE A 303 5.71 11.75 12.70
CA PHE A 303 6.10 10.33 12.58
C PHE A 303 6.48 9.87 11.16
N LEU A 304 6.25 10.71 10.15
CA LEU A 304 6.56 10.40 8.77
C LEU A 304 7.87 11.08 8.36
N SER A 305 8.76 10.30 7.74
CA SER A 305 9.90 10.85 7.02
C SER A 305 9.60 11.00 5.52
N GLY A 306 8.51 10.41 5.04
CA GLY A 306 8.07 10.65 3.67
C GLY A 306 6.61 10.37 3.37
N LEU A 307 6.16 10.93 2.24
CA LEU A 307 4.79 10.85 1.77
C LEU A 307 4.73 10.66 0.26
N ILE A 308 3.98 9.65 -0.18
CA ILE A 308 3.51 9.48 -1.55
C ILE A 308 2.02 9.83 -1.57
N THR A 309 1.64 10.87 -2.32
CA THR A 309 0.27 11.38 -2.38
C THR A 309 -0.12 11.84 -3.78
N ASP A 310 -1.39 12.19 -3.98
CA ASP A 310 -1.89 12.73 -5.24
C ASP A 310 -1.89 14.26 -5.27
N GLU A 311 -1.92 14.81 -6.48
CA GLU A 311 -1.85 16.24 -6.76
C GLU A 311 -2.91 17.05 -6.01
N ARG A 312 -4.21 16.68 -6.09
CA ARG A 312 -5.29 17.38 -5.35
C ARG A 312 -5.07 17.40 -3.85
N THR A 313 -4.65 16.28 -3.29
CA THR A 313 -4.35 16.17 -1.86
C THR A 313 -3.16 17.04 -1.50
N ALA A 314 -2.09 16.99 -2.30
CA ALA A 314 -0.89 17.79 -2.12
C ALA A 314 -1.18 19.29 -2.16
N GLN A 315 -1.97 19.76 -3.13
CA GLN A 315 -2.40 21.16 -3.25
C GLN A 315 -3.10 21.63 -1.96
N THR A 316 -4.01 20.80 -1.42
CA THR A 316 -4.74 21.16 -0.19
C THR A 316 -3.84 21.14 1.05
N LEU A 317 -2.87 20.24 1.10
CA LEU A 317 -1.90 20.16 2.21
C LEU A 317 -0.85 21.26 2.17
N ALA A 318 -0.50 21.74 0.98
CA ALA A 318 0.44 22.82 0.73
C ALA A 318 -0.16 24.21 1.01
N ALA A 319 -1.47 24.37 0.82
CA ALA A 319 -2.24 25.55 1.21
C ALA A 319 -2.21 25.79 2.74
#